data_AF-A0A257M104-F1
#
_entry.id   AF-A0A257M104-F1
#
_cell.length_a   1.000
_cell.length_b   1.000
_cell.length_c   1.000
_cell.angle_alpha   90.00
_cell.angle_beta   90.00
_cell.angle_gamma   90.00
#
_symmetry.space_group_name_H-M   'P 1'
#
loop_
_entity.id
_entity.type
_entity.pdbx_description
1 polymer ?
#
loop_
_entity_poly.entity_id
_entity_poly.type
_entity_poly.pdbx_seq_one_letter_code
_entity_poly.pdbx_strand_id
1 'polypeptide(L)'
;NAFLKTLEEPPDRTLLLLLTSNPQSLLPTILSRCVRLPLIGGTSLGAEGGAALVEALNTTASVGFGNPRVALTIKAIFGSILEEQKAAATAASDAAIKEEEQAYKNVTEGDWLKRREEFHKASAESDYLESRGRLFDVLMAWMADVLRVKSGSDGLDFPGSIEPMRLIAEKETPDRLLRRMEVLEGLRRSLDTNAQEQLALEVGFLKAFG
;
A
#
# COMPACT_ATOMS: atom_id res chain seq x y z
N ASN A 1 29.29 9.05 -0.84
CA ASN A 1 28.20 8.59 -1.73
C ASN A 1 28.70 8.39 -3.16
N ALA A 2 29.23 7.21 -3.46
CA ALA A 2 29.73 6.88 -4.80
C ALA A 2 28.60 6.92 -5.85
N PHE A 3 27.41 6.42 -5.50
CA PHE A 3 26.26 6.39 -6.41
C PHE A 3 25.76 7.77 -6.85
N LEU A 4 25.78 8.77 -5.96
CA LEU A 4 25.37 10.15 -6.31
C LEU A 4 26.33 10.78 -7.33
N LYS A 5 27.63 10.49 -7.25
CA LYS A 5 28.61 10.96 -8.24
C LYS A 5 28.35 10.33 -9.61
N THR A 6 27.99 9.04 -9.65
CA THR A 6 27.64 8.34 -10.89
C THR A 6 26.33 8.85 -11.51
N LEU A 7 25.36 9.28 -10.71
CA LEU A 7 24.13 9.92 -11.21
C LEU A 7 24.39 11.31 -11.81
N GLU A 8 25.38 12.04 -11.29
CA GLU A 8 25.71 13.41 -11.72
C GLU A 8 26.62 13.42 -12.95
N GLU A 9 27.60 12.52 -12.99
CA GLU A 9 28.55 12.36 -14.09
C GLU A 9 28.57 10.88 -14.52
N PRO A 10 27.54 10.42 -15.25
CA PRO A 10 27.52 9.05 -15.76
C PRO A 10 28.62 8.88 -16.83
N PRO A 11 29.25 7.69 -16.92
CA PRO A 11 30.20 7.41 -17.98
C PRO A 11 29.56 7.56 -19.37
N ASP A 12 30.39 7.87 -20.38
CA ASP A 12 29.93 8.03 -21.75
C ASP A 12 29.09 6.82 -22.22
N ARG A 13 27.98 7.11 -22.90
CA ARG A 13 27.02 6.12 -23.44
C ARG A 13 26.35 5.23 -22.38
N THR A 14 26.18 5.74 -21.15
CA THR A 14 25.44 5.04 -20.09
C THR A 14 24.02 5.58 -19.96
N LEU A 15 23.03 4.67 -19.82
CA LEU A 15 21.67 4.99 -19.41
C LEU A 15 21.39 4.30 -18.06
N LEU A 16 21.01 5.07 -17.05
CA LEU A 16 20.64 4.57 -15.73
C LEU A 16 19.11 4.57 -15.61
N LEU A 17 18.53 3.40 -15.39
CA LEU A 17 17.10 3.25 -15.07
C LEU A 17 16.97 2.89 -13.59
N LEU A 18 16.24 3.71 -12.86
CA LEU A 18 15.90 3.46 -11.46
C LEU A 18 14.40 3.18 -11.39
N LEU A 19 14.04 2.03 -10.84
CA LEU A 19 12.66 1.64 -10.58
C LEU A 19 12.40 1.74 -9.08
N THR A 20 11.29 2.37 -8.71
CA THR A 20 10.83 2.44 -7.32
C THR A 20 9.30 2.49 -7.30
N SER A 21 8.69 1.73 -6.39
CA SER A 21 7.27 1.83 -6.07
C SER A 21 6.97 2.94 -5.06
N ASN A 22 8.00 3.46 -4.37
CA ASN A 22 7.87 4.52 -3.36
C ASN A 22 8.95 5.60 -3.56
N PRO A 23 8.74 6.60 -4.44
CA PRO A 23 9.72 7.65 -4.68
C PRO A 23 9.94 8.57 -3.46
N GLN A 24 9.02 8.62 -2.50
CA GLN A 24 9.16 9.47 -1.31
C GLN A 24 10.18 8.94 -0.31
N SER A 25 10.50 7.64 -0.36
CA SER A 25 11.55 7.04 0.48
C SER A 25 12.97 7.33 -0.03
N LEU A 26 13.11 7.83 -1.27
CA LEU A 26 14.40 8.17 -1.86
C LEU A 26 14.93 9.50 -1.33
N LEU A 27 16.25 9.58 -1.19
CA LEU A 27 16.92 10.83 -0.81
C LEU A 27 16.60 11.94 -1.82
N PRO A 28 16.31 13.17 -1.36
CA PRO A 28 16.06 14.32 -2.25
C PRO A 28 17.16 14.55 -3.29
N THR A 29 18.41 14.19 -2.95
CA THR A 29 19.58 14.30 -3.83
C THR A 29 19.60 13.33 -5.00
N ILE A 30 18.95 12.16 -4.86
CA ILE A 30 18.72 11.22 -5.97
C ILE A 30 17.60 11.76 -6.84
N LEU A 31 16.50 12.19 -6.19
CA LEU A 31 15.31 12.70 -6.86
C LEU A 31 15.56 13.94 -7.72
N SER A 32 16.54 14.78 -7.37
CA SER A 32 16.89 15.97 -8.13
C SER A 32 17.76 15.69 -9.36
N ARG A 33 18.37 14.50 -9.45
CA ARG A 33 19.27 14.09 -10.54
C ARG A 33 18.63 13.10 -11.52
N CYS A 34 17.40 12.65 -11.26
CA CYS A 34 16.67 11.71 -12.10
C CYS A 34 15.48 12.37 -12.79
N VAL A 35 15.25 12.04 -14.06
CA VAL A 35 13.97 12.33 -14.74
C VAL A 35 12.92 11.37 -14.21
N ARG A 36 11.80 11.89 -13.73
CA ARG A 36 10.69 11.07 -13.23
C ARG A 36 9.74 10.74 -14.38
N LEU A 37 9.60 9.46 -14.66
CA LEU A 37 8.59 8.93 -15.57
C LEU A 37 7.56 8.16 -14.72
N PRO A 38 6.42 8.76 -14.33
CA PRO A 38 5.40 8.01 -13.62
C PRO A 38 4.84 6.94 -14.56
N LEU A 39 4.96 5.66 -14.16
CA LEU A 39 4.32 4.57 -14.86
C LEU A 39 2.85 4.53 -14.45
N ILE A 40 2.04 5.33 -15.15
CA ILE A 40 0.60 5.40 -14.93
C ILE A 40 -0.05 4.24 -15.70
N GLY A 41 0.07 3.05 -15.12
CA GLY A 41 -0.63 1.84 -15.51
C GLY A 41 -1.02 1.15 -14.21
N GLY A 42 -2.26 1.34 -13.78
CA GLY A 42 -2.70 0.94 -12.45
C GLY A 42 -3.62 -0.26 -12.50
N THR A 43 -3.30 -1.27 -11.70
CA THR A 43 -4.28 -2.24 -11.24
C THR A 43 -5.41 -1.47 -10.56
N SER A 44 -6.64 -1.56 -11.10
CA SER A 44 -7.83 -0.81 -10.61
C SER A 44 -7.94 -0.84 -9.09
N LEU A 45 -8.33 0.25 -8.42
CA LEU A 45 -8.51 0.30 -6.96
C LEU A 45 -9.43 -0.82 -6.41
N GLY A 46 -10.26 -1.45 -7.25
CA GLY A 46 -11.08 -2.61 -6.85
C GLY A 46 -10.36 -3.96 -6.81
N ALA A 47 -9.19 -4.11 -7.44
CA ALA A 47 -8.48 -5.39 -7.50
C ALA A 47 -7.72 -5.72 -6.18
N GLU A 48 -7.22 -6.95 -6.05
CA GLU A 48 -6.38 -7.40 -4.91
C GLU A 48 -6.96 -7.05 -3.54
N GLY A 49 -8.25 -7.33 -3.34
CA GLY A 49 -8.97 -7.07 -2.09
C GLY A 49 -9.51 -5.66 -1.92
N GLY A 50 -9.18 -4.72 -2.81
CA GLY A 50 -9.69 -3.34 -2.74
C GLY A 50 -11.23 -3.24 -2.77
N ALA A 51 -11.90 -4.05 -3.60
CA ALA A 51 -13.36 -4.12 -3.63
C ALA A 51 -13.96 -4.59 -2.30
N ALA A 52 -13.34 -5.58 -1.64
CA ALA A 52 -13.80 -6.09 -0.34
C ALA A 52 -13.64 -5.02 0.76
N LEU A 53 -12.56 -4.24 0.71
CA LEU A 53 -12.39 -3.10 1.62
C LEU A 53 -13.45 -2.01 1.37
N VAL A 54 -13.73 -1.66 0.11
CA VAL A 54 -14.77 -0.68 -0.23
C VAL A 54 -16.14 -1.16 0.24
N GLU A 55 -16.46 -2.43 0.06
CA GLU A 55 -17.71 -3.03 0.55
C GLU A 55 -17.83 -2.95 2.09
N ALA A 56 -16.73 -3.20 2.81
CA ALA A 56 -16.68 -3.05 4.26
C ALA A 56 -16.93 -1.61 4.72
N LEU A 57 -16.29 -0.65 4.06
CA LEU A 57 -16.49 0.78 4.32
C LEU A 57 -17.93 1.20 4.04
N ASN A 58 -18.51 0.74 2.92
CA ASN A 58 -19.89 1.02 2.56
C ASN A 58 -20.90 0.44 3.55
N THR A 59 -20.67 -0.79 4.02
CA THR A 59 -21.55 -1.45 4.99
C THR A 59 -21.52 -0.73 6.34
N THR A 60 -20.32 -0.35 6.79
CA THR A 60 -20.13 0.32 8.09
C THR A 60 -20.54 1.80 8.07
N ALA A 61 -20.66 2.41 6.89
CA ALA A 61 -21.05 3.81 6.72
C ALA A 61 -22.42 4.15 7.34
N SER A 62 -23.35 3.19 7.36
CA SER A 62 -24.67 3.34 7.98
C SER A 62 -24.60 3.67 9.48
N VAL A 63 -23.65 3.06 10.18
CA VAL A 63 -23.41 3.29 11.62
C VAL A 63 -22.73 4.65 11.83
N GLY A 64 -21.75 4.99 11.00
CA GLY A 64 -20.95 6.19 11.14
C GLY A 64 -19.62 5.96 11.85
N PHE A 65 -18.68 6.89 11.67
CA PHE A 65 -17.44 6.92 12.45
C PHE A 65 -17.67 7.42 13.87
N GLY A 66 -16.71 7.24 14.77
CA GLY A 66 -16.92 7.49 16.21
C GLY A 66 -17.39 6.23 16.96
N ASN A 67 -17.21 5.06 16.38
CA ASN A 67 -17.67 3.80 16.95
C ASN A 67 -16.53 2.76 16.91
N PRO A 68 -16.03 2.30 18.08
CA PRO A 68 -14.97 1.30 18.14
C PRO A 68 -15.30 0.00 17.40
N ARG A 69 -16.59 -0.39 17.30
CA ARG A 69 -16.99 -1.57 16.52
C ARG A 69 -16.74 -1.36 15.04
N VAL A 70 -17.06 -0.19 14.50
CA VAL A 70 -16.79 0.16 13.10
C VAL A 70 -15.29 0.11 12.83
N ALA A 71 -14.50 0.74 13.70
CA ALA A 71 -13.04 0.72 13.58
C ALA A 71 -12.46 -0.71 13.55
N LEU A 72 -12.90 -1.57 14.47
CA LEU A 72 -12.43 -2.94 14.56
C LEU A 72 -12.92 -3.80 13.38
N THR A 73 -14.12 -3.57 12.86
CA THR A 73 -14.62 -4.25 11.65
C THR A 73 -13.79 -3.90 10.43
N ILE A 74 -13.52 -2.61 10.18
CA ILE A 74 -12.70 -2.19 9.04
C ILE A 74 -11.27 -2.72 9.21
N LYS A 75 -10.69 -2.66 10.43
CA LYS A 75 -9.37 -3.22 10.74
C LYS A 75 -9.31 -4.73 10.48
N ALA A 76 -10.34 -5.47 10.86
CA ALA A 76 -10.38 -6.92 10.68
C ALA A 76 -10.36 -7.29 9.19
N ILE A 77 -11.16 -6.61 8.37
CA ILE A 77 -11.22 -6.85 6.92
C ILE A 77 -9.92 -6.40 6.24
N PHE A 78 -9.39 -5.24 6.63
CA PHE A 78 -8.10 -4.77 6.15
C PHE A 78 -6.99 -5.79 6.47
N GLY A 79 -6.95 -6.29 7.71
CA GLY A 79 -6.00 -7.31 8.13
C GLY A 79 -6.15 -8.64 7.40
N SER A 80 -7.38 -9.12 7.18
CA SER A 80 -7.60 -10.38 6.47
C SER A 80 -7.15 -10.32 5.01
N ILE A 81 -7.35 -9.18 4.35
CA ILE A 81 -6.84 -8.97 2.99
C ILE A 81 -5.31 -9.03 2.98
N LEU A 82 -4.64 -8.37 3.93
CA LEU A 82 -3.19 -8.42 4.03
C LEU A 82 -2.65 -9.82 4.33
N GLU A 83 -3.32 -10.57 5.20
CA GLU A 83 -2.95 -11.95 5.50
C GLU A 83 -3.06 -12.85 4.26
N GLU A 84 -4.13 -12.67 3.47
CA GLU A 84 -4.32 -13.38 2.20
C GLU A 84 -3.23 -13.01 1.18
N GLN A 85 -2.94 -11.73 0.98
CA GLN A 85 -1.89 -11.28 0.06
C GLN A 85 -0.50 -11.76 0.49
N LYS A 86 -0.20 -11.72 1.79
CA LYS A 86 1.06 -12.25 2.34
C LYS A 86 1.21 -13.75 2.11
N ALA A 87 0.15 -14.50 2.31
CA ALA A 87 0.13 -15.95 2.06
C ALA A 87 0.34 -16.25 0.57
N ALA A 88 -0.32 -15.50 -0.32
CA ALA A 88 -0.17 -15.63 -1.76
C ALA A 88 1.28 -15.32 -2.22
N ALA A 89 1.87 -14.22 -1.76
CA ALA A 89 3.24 -13.83 -2.08
C ALA A 89 4.26 -14.87 -1.58
N THR A 90 4.08 -15.36 -0.35
CA THR A 90 4.95 -16.41 0.22
C THR A 90 4.85 -17.71 -0.58
N ALA A 91 3.63 -18.13 -0.93
CA ALA A 91 3.41 -19.34 -1.72
C ALA A 91 4.01 -19.24 -3.13
N ALA A 92 3.91 -18.07 -3.78
CA ALA A 92 4.52 -17.81 -5.07
C ALA A 92 6.05 -17.87 -5.01
N SER A 93 6.65 -17.24 -3.98
CA SER A 93 8.10 -17.33 -3.73
C SER A 93 8.56 -18.77 -3.48
N ASP A 94 7.86 -19.52 -2.62
CA ASP A 94 8.21 -20.92 -2.32
C ASP A 94 8.11 -21.81 -3.56
N ALA A 95 7.15 -21.55 -4.44
CA ALA A 95 7.03 -22.25 -5.72
C ALA A 95 8.21 -21.93 -6.65
N ALA A 96 8.58 -20.65 -6.77
CA ALA A 96 9.69 -20.20 -7.60
C ALA A 96 11.05 -20.74 -7.10
N ILE A 97 11.25 -20.77 -5.78
CA ILE A 97 12.45 -21.37 -5.16
C ILE A 97 12.56 -22.85 -5.53
N LYS A 98 11.47 -23.61 -5.40
CA LYS A 98 11.45 -25.04 -5.72
C LYS A 98 11.72 -25.30 -7.21
N GLU A 99 11.15 -24.48 -8.09
CA GLU A 99 11.37 -24.58 -9.53
C GLU A 99 12.85 -24.36 -9.88
N GLU A 100 13.48 -23.33 -9.30
CA GLU A 100 14.89 -23.05 -9.52
C GLU A 100 15.82 -24.10 -8.91
N GLU A 101 15.53 -24.59 -7.71
CA GLU A 101 16.27 -25.70 -7.12
C GLU A 101 16.22 -26.94 -8.03
N GLN A 102 15.05 -27.28 -8.57
CA GLN A 102 14.92 -28.42 -9.48
C GLN A 102 15.72 -28.23 -10.78
N ALA A 103 15.73 -27.02 -11.33
CA ALA A 103 16.43 -26.71 -12.57
C ALA A 103 17.95 -26.63 -12.41
N TYR A 104 18.44 -26.10 -11.29
CA TYR A 104 19.84 -25.64 -11.19
C TYR A 104 20.69 -26.34 -10.12
N LYS A 105 20.12 -27.16 -9.22
CA LYS A 105 20.88 -27.81 -8.12
C LYS A 105 22.12 -28.61 -8.51
N ASN A 106 22.16 -29.14 -9.73
CA ASN A 106 23.28 -29.96 -10.21
C ASN A 106 24.18 -29.19 -11.21
N VAL A 107 23.88 -27.92 -11.49
CA VAL A 107 24.53 -27.13 -12.54
C VAL A 107 25.22 -25.89 -11.98
N THR A 108 24.84 -25.45 -10.78
CA THR A 108 25.41 -24.26 -10.13
C THR A 108 26.28 -24.65 -8.94
N GLU A 109 27.45 -24.00 -8.81
CA GLU A 109 28.37 -24.19 -7.70
C GLU A 109 28.23 -23.06 -6.64
N GLY A 110 28.61 -23.36 -5.40
CA GLY A 110 28.68 -22.40 -4.30
C GLY A 110 27.31 -21.85 -3.86
N ASP A 111 27.29 -20.59 -3.41
CA ASP A 111 26.12 -19.97 -2.77
C ASP A 111 25.05 -19.45 -3.76
N TRP A 112 25.09 -19.84 -5.04
CA TRP A 112 24.18 -19.30 -6.06
C TRP A 112 22.71 -19.56 -5.72
N LEU A 113 22.36 -20.81 -5.39
CA LEU A 113 21.00 -21.18 -5.01
C LEU A 113 20.53 -20.43 -3.77
N LYS A 114 21.41 -20.28 -2.77
CA LYS A 114 21.12 -19.54 -1.55
C LYS A 114 20.80 -18.07 -1.84
N ARG A 115 21.55 -17.42 -2.72
CA ARG A 115 21.28 -16.03 -3.14
C ARG A 115 19.96 -15.90 -3.90
N ARG A 116 19.59 -16.90 -4.69
CA ARG A 116 18.28 -16.95 -5.37
C ARG A 116 17.13 -17.11 -4.38
N GLU A 117 17.31 -17.97 -3.38
CA GLU A 117 16.37 -18.13 -2.27
C GLU A 117 16.17 -16.80 -1.52
N GLU A 118 17.26 -16.12 -1.17
CA GLU A 118 17.22 -14.78 -0.54
C GLU A 118 16.52 -13.75 -1.44
N PHE A 119 16.78 -13.77 -2.75
CA PHE A 119 16.10 -12.90 -3.71
C PHE A 119 14.59 -13.12 -3.75
N HIS A 120 14.13 -14.37 -3.84
CA HIS A 120 12.70 -14.69 -3.89
C HIS A 120 11.99 -14.33 -2.59
N LYS A 121 12.63 -14.57 -1.44
CA LYS A 121 12.12 -14.12 -0.14
C LYS A 121 11.99 -12.59 -0.06
N ALA A 122 13.00 -11.85 -0.54
CA ALA A 122 12.94 -10.39 -0.59
C ALA A 122 11.87 -9.89 -1.59
N SER A 123 11.64 -10.62 -2.68
CA SER A 123 10.56 -10.33 -3.63
C SER A 123 9.19 -10.50 -2.96
N ALA A 124 8.96 -11.61 -2.25
CA ALA A 124 7.70 -11.82 -1.52
C ALA A 124 7.45 -10.74 -0.46
N GLU A 125 8.49 -10.31 0.24
CA GLU A 125 8.39 -9.19 1.19
C GLU A 125 8.04 -7.87 0.48
N SER A 126 8.66 -7.62 -0.68
CA SER A 126 8.38 -6.42 -1.49
C SER A 126 6.93 -6.41 -2.01
N ASP A 127 6.45 -7.55 -2.53
CA ASP A 127 5.08 -7.71 -3.01
C ASP A 127 4.07 -7.48 -1.88
N TYR A 128 4.35 -8.00 -0.69
CA TYR A 128 3.54 -7.75 0.49
C TYR A 128 3.45 -6.26 0.86
N LEU A 129 4.60 -5.56 0.87
CA LEU A 129 4.65 -4.13 1.16
C LEU A 129 3.90 -3.30 0.11
N GLU A 130 3.97 -3.70 -1.16
CA GLU A 130 3.20 -3.09 -2.24
C GLU A 130 1.69 -3.30 -2.04
N SER A 131 1.24 -4.53 -1.77
CA SER A 131 -0.16 -4.82 -1.47
C SER A 131 -0.66 -4.01 -0.27
N ARG A 132 0.15 -3.86 0.78
CA ARG A 132 -0.18 -3.03 1.94
C ARG A 132 -0.33 -1.55 1.56
N GLY A 133 0.61 -1.01 0.80
CA GLY A 133 0.56 0.37 0.31
C GLY A 133 -0.69 0.63 -0.54
N ARG A 134 -1.00 -0.28 -1.45
CA ARG A 134 -2.18 -0.25 -2.31
C ARG A 134 -3.48 -0.26 -1.50
N LEU A 135 -3.57 -1.07 -0.44
CA LEU A 135 -4.76 -1.12 0.40
C LEU A 135 -4.98 0.20 1.17
N PHE A 136 -3.89 0.88 1.57
CA PHE A 136 -3.96 2.26 2.06
C PHE A 136 -4.43 3.25 0.99
N ASP A 137 -4.00 3.10 -0.26
CA ASP A 137 -4.44 3.98 -1.34
C ASP A 137 -5.95 3.84 -1.59
N VAL A 138 -6.50 2.61 -1.54
CA VAL A 138 -7.96 2.36 -1.59
C VAL A 138 -8.68 3.05 -0.43
N LEU A 139 -8.17 2.88 0.80
CA LEU A 139 -8.76 3.49 1.99
C LEU A 139 -8.76 5.02 1.91
N MET A 140 -7.65 5.62 1.48
CA MET A 140 -7.47 7.06 1.35
C MET A 140 -8.32 7.63 0.21
N ALA A 141 -8.42 6.93 -0.93
CA ALA A 141 -9.30 7.32 -2.03
C ALA A 141 -10.77 7.30 -1.59
N TRP A 142 -11.19 6.30 -0.83
CA TRP A 142 -12.57 6.22 -0.34
C TRP A 142 -12.86 7.36 0.66
N MET A 143 -11.92 7.68 1.57
CA MET A 143 -12.03 8.83 2.46
C MET A 143 -12.04 10.17 1.71
N ALA A 144 -11.24 10.29 0.65
CA ALA A 144 -11.23 11.47 -0.22
C ALA A 144 -12.58 11.64 -0.93
N ASP A 145 -13.20 10.56 -1.39
CA ASP A 145 -14.54 10.60 -1.97
C ASP A 145 -15.61 11.02 -0.95
N VAL A 146 -15.55 10.59 0.31
CA VAL A 146 -16.43 11.11 1.36
C VAL A 146 -16.29 12.63 1.49
N LEU A 147 -15.05 13.15 1.46
CA LEU A 147 -14.79 14.58 1.51
C LEU A 147 -15.28 15.32 0.24
N ARG A 148 -15.14 14.73 -0.95
CA ARG A 148 -15.68 15.26 -2.21
C ARG A 148 -17.19 15.32 -2.17
N VAL A 149 -17.86 14.25 -1.70
CA VAL A 149 -19.31 14.20 -1.49
C VAL A 149 -19.75 15.29 -0.49
N LYS A 150 -19.03 15.45 0.63
CA LYS A 150 -19.31 16.53 1.60
C LYS A 150 -19.21 17.93 0.97
N SER A 151 -18.26 18.10 0.04
CA SER A 151 -17.94 19.38 -0.59
C SER A 151 -18.74 19.63 -1.88
N GLY A 152 -19.57 18.67 -2.32
CA GLY A 152 -20.29 18.74 -3.59
C GLY A 152 -19.37 18.75 -4.82
N SER A 153 -18.21 18.11 -4.73
CA SER A 153 -17.23 18.02 -5.83
C SER A 153 -17.40 16.74 -6.65
N ASP A 154 -17.15 16.84 -7.96
CA ASP A 154 -17.15 15.72 -8.90
C ASP A 154 -15.84 14.90 -8.84
N GLY A 155 -15.73 13.88 -9.69
CA GLY A 155 -14.50 13.10 -9.88
C GLY A 155 -14.27 12.05 -8.78
N LEU A 156 -15.32 11.27 -8.48
CA LEU A 156 -15.25 10.21 -7.48
C LEU A 156 -14.50 8.99 -8.02
N ASP A 157 -13.64 8.43 -7.18
CA ASP A 157 -12.92 7.18 -7.44
C ASP A 157 -13.87 5.96 -7.33
N PHE A 158 -14.90 6.05 -6.48
CA PHE A 158 -15.91 5.01 -6.24
C PHE A 158 -17.36 5.53 -6.41
N PRO A 159 -17.80 5.84 -7.64
CA PRO A 159 -19.13 6.40 -7.88
C PRO A 159 -20.28 5.48 -7.42
N GLY A 160 -20.07 4.16 -7.36
CA GLY A 160 -21.06 3.20 -6.83
C GLY A 160 -21.29 3.30 -5.32
N SER A 161 -20.46 4.04 -4.59
CA SER A 161 -20.45 4.16 -3.14
C SER A 161 -21.05 5.47 -2.61
N ILE A 162 -21.63 6.30 -3.49
CA ILE A 162 -22.14 7.64 -3.15
C ILE A 162 -23.13 7.62 -1.99
N GLU A 163 -24.09 6.68 -1.99
CA GLU A 163 -25.13 6.62 -0.96
C GLU A 163 -24.54 6.35 0.44
N PRO A 164 -23.72 5.30 0.65
CA PRO A 164 -22.96 5.13 1.90
C PRO A 164 -22.12 6.34 2.30
N MET A 165 -21.40 6.95 1.35
CA MET A 165 -20.55 8.11 1.61
C MET A 165 -21.35 9.32 2.08
N ARG A 166 -22.57 9.52 1.56
CA ARG A 166 -23.44 10.62 1.98
C ARG A 166 -23.85 10.49 3.45
N LEU A 167 -24.11 9.26 3.92
CA LEU A 167 -24.44 8.99 5.33
C LEU A 167 -23.31 9.40 6.29
N ILE A 168 -22.05 9.21 5.88
CA ILE A 168 -20.89 9.70 6.64
C ILE A 168 -20.76 11.21 6.52
N ALA A 169 -20.82 11.73 5.28
CA ALA A 169 -20.64 13.15 5.01
C ALA A 169 -21.65 14.00 5.79
N GLU A 170 -22.90 13.58 5.95
CA GLU A 170 -23.89 14.32 6.74
C GLU A 170 -23.51 14.45 8.23
N LYS A 171 -22.89 13.41 8.80
CA LYS A 171 -22.53 13.33 10.23
C LYS A 171 -21.15 13.91 10.54
N GLU A 172 -20.30 14.09 9.54
CA GLU A 172 -18.93 14.56 9.70
C GLU A 172 -18.71 15.99 9.21
N THR A 173 -17.71 16.66 9.77
CA THR A 173 -17.22 17.96 9.29
C THR A 173 -15.96 17.77 8.43
N PRO A 174 -15.65 18.69 7.50
CA PRO A 174 -14.42 18.61 6.72
C PRO A 174 -13.16 18.51 7.60
N ASP A 175 -13.07 19.29 8.68
CA ASP A 175 -11.95 19.25 9.63
C ASP A 175 -11.80 17.86 10.28
N ARG A 176 -12.91 17.22 10.69
CA ARG A 176 -12.86 15.88 11.27
C ARG A 176 -12.43 14.83 10.24
N LEU A 177 -12.93 14.91 9.01
CA LEU A 177 -12.51 14.01 7.92
C LEU A 177 -11.01 14.14 7.64
N LEU A 178 -10.50 15.38 7.55
CA LEU A 178 -9.08 15.64 7.34
C LEU A 178 -8.22 15.10 8.50
N ARG A 179 -8.61 15.30 9.76
CA ARG A 179 -7.90 14.72 10.91
C ARG A 179 -7.86 13.19 10.86
N ARG A 180 -8.97 12.55 10.46
CA ARG A 180 -9.01 11.08 10.32
C ARG A 180 -8.06 10.62 9.21
N MET A 181 -8.00 11.34 8.09
CA MET A 181 -7.05 11.08 7.00
C MET A 181 -5.59 11.28 7.45
N GLU A 182 -5.29 12.31 8.24
CA GLU A 182 -3.96 12.53 8.83
C GLU A 182 -3.53 11.39 9.75
N VAL A 183 -4.46 10.82 10.54
CA VAL A 183 -4.21 9.64 11.37
C VAL A 183 -3.86 8.43 10.51
N LEU A 184 -4.58 8.20 9.41
CA LEU A 184 -4.31 7.09 8.48
C LEU A 184 -2.95 7.26 7.78
N GLU A 185 -2.59 8.47 7.39
CA GLU A 185 -1.28 8.77 6.81
C GLU A 185 -0.15 8.63 7.85
N GLY A 186 -0.41 9.02 9.10
CA GLY A 186 0.50 8.77 10.23
C GLY A 186 0.69 7.28 10.50
N LEU A 187 -0.38 6.49 10.39
CA LEU A 187 -0.35 5.03 10.50
C LEU A 187 0.50 4.43 9.38
N ARG A 188 0.26 4.80 8.11
CA ARG A 188 1.05 4.34 6.96
C ARG A 188 2.55 4.57 7.19
N ARG A 189 2.93 5.80 7.56
CA ARG A 189 4.33 6.14 7.88
C ARG A 189 4.89 5.33 9.04
N SER A 190 4.09 5.03 10.06
CA SER A 190 4.54 4.22 11.21
C SER A 190 4.81 2.77 10.80
N LEU A 191 4.01 2.22 9.88
CA LEU A 191 4.18 0.86 9.36
C LEU A 191 5.42 0.70 8.46
N ASP A 192 5.96 1.80 7.96
CA ASP A 192 7.23 1.83 7.23
C ASP A 192 8.46 1.89 8.17
N THR A 193 8.23 1.85 9.49
CA THR A 193 9.27 1.75 10.51
C THR A 193 9.28 0.36 11.18
N ASN A 194 9.86 0.22 12.37
CA ASN A 194 9.90 -1.03 13.13
C ASN A 194 8.64 -1.28 13.99
N ALA A 195 7.52 -0.63 13.67
CA ALA A 195 6.29 -0.77 14.43
C ALA A 195 5.69 -2.18 14.29
N GLN A 196 5.17 -2.74 15.38
CA GLN A 196 4.43 -4.00 15.33
C GLN A 196 3.12 -3.77 14.57
N GLU A 197 3.00 -4.37 13.38
CA GLU A 197 1.94 -4.08 12.42
C GLU A 197 0.53 -4.27 12.98
N GLN A 198 0.23 -5.41 13.63
CA GLN A 198 -1.11 -5.66 14.19
C GLN A 198 -1.53 -4.61 15.21
N LEU A 199 -0.61 -4.20 16.10
CA LEU A 199 -0.87 -3.18 17.11
C LEU A 199 -1.00 -1.80 16.49
N ALA A 200 -0.15 -1.46 15.52
CA ALA A 200 -0.21 -0.20 14.80
C ALA A 200 -1.56 -0.07 14.06
N LEU A 201 -1.99 -1.11 13.36
CA LEU A 201 -3.31 -1.15 12.68
C LEU A 201 -4.44 -0.99 13.69
N GLU A 202 -4.45 -1.72 14.80
CA GLU A 202 -5.51 -1.59 15.80
C GLU A 202 -5.62 -0.17 16.36
N VAL A 203 -4.50 0.39 16.82
CA VAL A 203 -4.47 1.75 17.38
C VAL A 203 -4.83 2.79 16.32
N GLY A 204 -4.30 2.65 15.11
CA GLY A 204 -4.53 3.60 14.03
C GLY A 204 -5.98 3.61 13.55
N PHE A 205 -6.60 2.44 13.39
CA PHE A 205 -8.02 2.35 13.01
C PHE A 205 -8.94 2.82 14.14
N LEU A 206 -8.62 2.52 15.41
CA LEU A 206 -9.38 3.07 16.54
C LEU A 206 -9.30 4.60 16.60
N LYS A 207 -8.13 5.21 16.32
CA LYS A 207 -8.00 6.66 16.24
C LYS A 207 -8.70 7.26 15.01
N ALA A 208 -8.68 6.56 13.88
CA ALA A 208 -9.22 7.05 12.62
C ALA A 208 -10.75 6.89 12.52
N PHE A 209 -11.33 5.82 13.06
CA PHE A 209 -12.74 5.46 12.88
C PHE A 209 -13.51 5.24 14.18
N GLY A 210 -12.80 5.04 15.29
CA GLY A 210 -13.39 4.90 16.63
C GLY A 210 -13.95 6.20 17.17
#